data_AF-Q5GIY0-F1
#
_entry.id   AF-Q5GIY0-F1
#
_cell.length_a   1.000
_cell.length_b   1.000
_cell.length_c   1.000
_cell.angle_alpha   90.00
_cell.angle_beta   90.00
_cell.angle_gamma   90.00
#
_symmetry.space_group_name_H-M   'P 1'
#
loop_
_entity.id
_entity.type
_entity.pdbx_description
1 polymer ?
#
loop_
_entity_poly.entity_id
_entity_poly.type
_entity_poly.pdbx_seq_one_letter_code
_entity_poly.pdbx_strand_id
1 'polypeptide(L)'
;EATIKRAKFTNGFSGINRIITYTFEGSSTMIASATTPEQILFSKARDNTVIDPSYSNNVQQWSVFNNWIDTTVSGDTGYSFAGFSCVSNPCAQMQLPLRFYLDSAILEATSMRSADNQVIFKIRQHPELGVSFQLGMKKGIEDVKWLSNLQQEDFLLTTLQIYFGDAADISFKVRAKLHLLKLPTENTELPTMKLNLGQIKLQSWGINNWGRTKVSYRVQDVGSLNVQLKTPKIYFIQQQRQCILNSTYKKIPVTLKSV
;
A
#
# COMPACT_ATOMS: atom_id res chain seq x y z
N GLU A 1 0.81 -8.56 -16.65
CA GLU A 1 1.68 -9.48 -15.89
C GLU A 1 2.49 -8.68 -14.87
N ALA A 2 2.94 -9.31 -13.79
CA ALA A 2 3.77 -8.65 -12.77
C ALA A 2 5.26 -8.84 -13.11
N THR A 3 6.02 -7.75 -13.12
CA THR A 3 7.45 -7.72 -13.46
C THR A 3 8.27 -7.16 -12.29
N ILE A 4 9.60 -7.23 -12.40
CA ILE A 4 10.53 -6.75 -11.36
C ILE A 4 11.60 -5.88 -12.03
N LYS A 5 11.88 -4.70 -11.47
CA LYS A 5 12.89 -3.78 -11.99
C LYS A 5 14.28 -4.40 -11.89
N ARG A 6 15.08 -4.28 -12.94
CA ARG A 6 16.48 -4.74 -12.98
C ARG A 6 17.42 -3.57 -13.09
N ALA A 7 18.57 -3.67 -12.44
CA ALA A 7 19.60 -2.65 -12.55
C ALA A 7 20.42 -2.83 -13.83
N LYS A 8 20.82 -1.70 -14.42
CA LYS A 8 21.82 -1.65 -15.46
C LYS A 8 23.21 -1.60 -14.83
N PHE A 9 24.08 -2.49 -15.26
CA PHE A 9 25.47 -2.53 -14.84
C PHE A 9 26.32 -1.56 -15.66
N THR A 10 27.18 -0.82 -14.97
CA THR A 10 28.21 0.02 -15.57
C THR A 10 29.52 -0.18 -14.82
N ASN A 11 30.61 -0.25 -15.59
CA ASN A 11 31.96 -0.40 -15.06
C ASN A 11 32.80 0.75 -15.59
N GLY A 12 33.25 1.61 -14.68
CA GLY A 12 34.01 2.80 -15.00
C GLY A 12 35.24 2.94 -14.12
N PHE A 13 35.93 4.07 -14.26
CA PHE A 13 37.12 4.42 -13.50
C PHE A 13 37.03 5.88 -13.07
N SER A 14 37.51 6.18 -11.85
CA SER A 14 37.80 7.53 -11.39
C SER A 14 39.29 7.62 -11.08
N GLY A 15 40.04 8.23 -12.00
CA GLY A 15 41.49 8.09 -12.06
C GLY A 15 41.88 6.62 -12.24
N ILE A 16 42.69 6.09 -11.34
CA ILE A 16 43.13 4.68 -11.34
C ILE A 16 42.14 3.74 -10.62
N ASN A 17 41.17 4.27 -9.88
CA ASN A 17 40.26 3.47 -9.06
C ASN A 17 39.07 3.00 -9.89
N ARG A 18 38.83 1.69 -9.91
CA ARG A 18 37.67 1.09 -10.58
C ARG A 18 36.39 1.39 -9.81
N ILE A 19 35.32 1.74 -10.53
CA ILE A 19 33.98 1.99 -9.99
C ILE A 19 32.99 1.08 -10.70
N ILE A 20 32.30 0.25 -9.93
CA ILE A 20 31.20 -0.59 -10.40
C ILE A 20 29.88 0.02 -9.91
N THR A 21 28.99 0.34 -10.85
CA THR A 21 27.71 0.98 -10.55
C THR A 21 26.55 0.16 -11.11
N TYR A 22 25.56 -0.11 -10.25
CA TYR A 22 24.28 -0.69 -10.60
C TYR A 22 23.19 0.38 -10.49
N THR A 23 22.55 0.71 -11.61
CA THR A 23 21.53 1.77 -11.66
C THR A 23 20.18 1.18 -12.04
N PHE A 24 19.17 1.32 -11.16
CA PHE A 24 17.78 1.12 -11.54
C PHE A 24 17.31 2.39 -12.27
N GLU A 25 17.09 2.28 -13.58
CA GLU A 25 16.70 3.40 -14.44
C GLU A 25 15.17 3.46 -14.61
N GLY A 26 14.64 4.67 -14.78
CA GLY A 26 13.22 4.92 -15.06
C GLY A 26 12.29 4.76 -13.86
N SER A 27 11.18 5.50 -13.85
CA SER A 27 10.08 5.23 -12.93
C SER A 27 9.13 4.20 -13.53
N SER A 28 8.60 3.33 -12.69
CA SER A 28 7.59 2.37 -13.07
C SER A 28 6.48 2.30 -12.03
N THR A 29 5.41 1.56 -12.34
CA THR A 29 4.19 1.59 -11.54
C THR A 29 3.74 0.19 -11.20
N MET A 30 3.57 -0.05 -9.91
CA MET A 30 2.85 -1.18 -9.35
C MET A 30 1.37 -0.80 -9.23
N ILE A 31 0.49 -1.59 -9.86
CA ILE A 31 -0.96 -1.39 -9.79
C ILE A 31 -1.57 -2.56 -9.05
N ALA A 32 -2.05 -2.32 -7.84
CA ALA A 32 -2.85 -3.23 -7.05
C ALA A 32 -4.33 -3.01 -7.41
N SER A 33 -4.92 -3.95 -8.13
CA SER A 33 -6.32 -3.90 -8.54
C SER A 33 -7.19 -4.69 -7.58
N ALA A 34 -8.20 -4.04 -7.02
CA ALA A 34 -9.22 -4.70 -6.21
C ALA A 34 -9.87 -5.84 -7.01
N THR A 35 -9.89 -7.04 -6.43
CA THR A 35 -10.59 -8.20 -7.00
C THR A 35 -11.92 -8.45 -6.31
N THR A 36 -11.94 -8.32 -5.00
CA THR A 36 -13.12 -8.58 -4.17
C THR A 36 -13.17 -7.59 -3.00
N PRO A 37 -14.32 -6.93 -2.77
CA PRO A 37 -15.53 -6.93 -3.60
C PRO A 37 -15.36 -6.08 -4.88
N GLU A 38 -16.18 -6.32 -5.92
CA GLU A 38 -16.20 -5.49 -7.14
C GLU A 38 -16.77 -4.09 -6.90
N GLN A 39 -17.66 -3.97 -5.91
CA GLN A 39 -18.30 -2.73 -5.50
C GLN A 39 -18.42 -2.64 -3.98
N ILE A 40 -18.30 -1.42 -3.46
CA ILE A 40 -18.46 -1.07 -2.05
C ILE A 40 -19.65 -0.12 -1.90
N LEU A 41 -20.41 -0.31 -0.85
CA LEU A 41 -21.61 0.48 -0.55
C LEU A 41 -21.42 1.20 0.78
N PHE A 42 -21.50 2.53 0.77
CA PHE A 42 -21.50 3.37 1.95
C PHE A 42 -22.89 3.95 2.20
N SER A 43 -23.44 3.77 3.40
CA SER A 43 -24.76 4.27 3.78
C SER A 43 -24.85 4.69 5.25
N LYS A 44 -25.76 5.63 5.55
CA LYS A 44 -26.00 6.11 6.92
C LYS A 44 -26.36 5.00 7.92
N ALA A 45 -27.01 3.92 7.46
CA ALA A 45 -27.52 2.86 8.33
C ALA A 45 -26.50 1.73 8.61
N ARG A 46 -25.49 1.53 7.76
CA ARG A 46 -24.56 0.39 7.87
C ARG A 46 -23.19 0.75 8.42
N ASP A 47 -22.73 1.98 8.24
CA ASP A 47 -21.29 2.26 8.30
C ASP A 47 -20.89 3.27 9.37
N ASN A 48 -21.77 3.57 10.33
CA ASN A 48 -21.56 4.73 11.20
C ASN A 48 -21.96 4.55 12.68
N THR A 49 -21.02 4.12 13.52
CA THR A 49 -21.13 4.18 14.98
C THR A 49 -20.44 5.42 15.59
N VAL A 50 -19.59 6.12 14.81
CA VAL A 50 -18.73 7.21 15.31
C VAL A 50 -19.31 8.60 15.04
N ILE A 51 -20.07 8.79 13.96
CA ILE A 51 -20.60 10.12 13.56
C ILE A 51 -22.05 10.33 14.05
N ASP A 52 -22.72 9.28 14.53
CA ASP A 52 -24.06 9.37 15.14
C ASP A 52 -24.13 8.55 16.44
N PRO A 53 -24.02 9.18 17.63
CA PRO A 53 -24.05 8.48 18.91
C PRO A 53 -25.42 7.88 19.24
N SER A 54 -26.49 8.24 18.51
CA SER A 54 -27.85 7.79 18.80
C SER A 54 -28.14 6.33 18.40
N TYR A 55 -27.25 5.70 17.63
CA TYR A 55 -27.31 4.26 17.29
C TYR A 55 -26.34 3.39 18.10
N SER A 56 -25.72 3.95 19.14
CA SER A 56 -24.86 3.22 20.07
C SER A 56 -25.69 2.38 21.06
N ASN A 57 -26.25 1.26 20.60
CA ASN A 57 -26.60 0.17 21.50
C ASN A 57 -26.02 -1.14 20.96
N ASN A 58 -25.04 -1.62 21.73
CA ASN A 58 -24.38 -2.91 21.65
C ASN A 58 -23.32 -3.10 20.56
N VAL A 59 -22.15 -3.50 21.06
CA VAL A 59 -21.00 -4.06 20.38
C VAL A 59 -21.45 -5.09 19.35
N GLN A 60 -21.64 -4.65 18.10
CA GLN A 60 -21.95 -5.54 16.99
C GLN A 60 -21.05 -5.18 15.81
N GLN A 61 -20.02 -6.01 15.70
CA GLN A 61 -18.99 -6.11 14.69
C GLN A 61 -19.61 -6.46 13.33
N TRP A 62 -20.22 -5.48 12.65
CA TRP A 62 -20.77 -5.68 11.30
C TRP A 62 -20.28 -4.58 10.37
N SER A 63 -19.14 -4.82 9.74
CA SER A 63 -18.92 -4.27 8.41
C SER A 63 -18.03 -5.21 7.61
N VAL A 64 -18.61 -5.74 6.53
CA VAL A 64 -17.84 -6.26 5.38
C VAL A 64 -16.90 -5.16 4.84
N PHE A 65 -17.09 -3.91 5.28
CA PHE A 65 -16.38 -2.69 4.92
C PHE A 65 -15.12 -2.38 5.77
N ASN A 66 -14.92 -3.08 6.90
CA ASN A 66 -13.65 -3.04 7.64
C ASN A 66 -12.69 -4.16 7.25
N ASN A 67 -12.95 -4.90 6.19
CA ASN A 67 -12.05 -5.94 5.71
C ASN A 67 -11.02 -5.37 4.72
N TRP A 68 -9.87 -6.02 4.67
CA TRP A 68 -8.89 -5.75 3.63
C TRP A 68 -9.49 -6.10 2.27
N ILE A 69 -9.38 -5.17 1.31
CA ILE A 69 -9.73 -5.42 -0.08
C ILE A 69 -8.64 -6.33 -0.66
N ASP A 70 -9.05 -7.48 -1.18
CA ASP A 70 -8.13 -8.36 -1.88
C ASP A 70 -7.69 -7.70 -3.18
N THR A 71 -6.39 -7.80 -3.48
CA THR A 71 -5.83 -7.18 -4.67
C THR A 71 -4.98 -8.16 -5.47
N THR A 72 -5.05 -8.01 -6.80
CA THR A 72 -4.07 -8.58 -7.72
C THR A 72 -3.12 -7.49 -8.16
N VAL A 73 -1.82 -7.80 -8.18
CA VAL A 73 -0.77 -6.83 -8.50
C VAL A 73 -0.31 -7.04 -9.94
N SER A 74 -0.14 -5.93 -10.67
CA SER A 74 0.34 -5.89 -12.04
C SER A 74 1.33 -4.75 -12.25
N GLY A 75 2.08 -4.79 -13.35
CA GLY A 75 3.18 -3.86 -13.61
C GLY A 75 4.45 -4.27 -12.85
N ASP A 76 5.38 -3.33 -12.65
CA ASP A 76 6.56 -3.61 -11.86
C ASP A 76 6.20 -3.69 -10.39
N THR A 77 6.73 -4.69 -9.69
CA THR A 77 6.34 -5.00 -8.31
C THR A 77 7.49 -4.92 -7.33
N GLY A 78 8.72 -4.64 -7.79
CA GLY A 78 9.86 -4.50 -6.89
C GLY A 78 11.20 -4.47 -7.62
N TYR A 79 12.25 -4.98 -6.97
CA TYR A 79 13.63 -4.87 -7.42
C TYR A 79 14.31 -6.24 -7.46
N SER A 80 15.08 -6.47 -8.52
CA SER A 80 15.92 -7.65 -8.69
C SER A 80 17.37 -7.25 -8.57
N PHE A 81 18.09 -7.96 -7.70
CA PHE A 81 19.52 -7.81 -7.50
C PHE A 81 20.33 -8.92 -8.18
N ALA A 82 19.66 -9.75 -8.99
CA ALA A 82 20.30 -10.79 -9.78
C ALA A 82 21.36 -10.18 -10.73
N GLY A 83 22.53 -10.82 -10.79
CA GLY A 83 23.65 -10.39 -11.64
C GLY A 83 24.57 -9.35 -10.99
N PHE A 84 24.31 -8.96 -9.74
CA PHE A 84 25.26 -8.14 -8.97
C PHE A 84 26.50 -8.98 -8.69
N SER A 85 27.68 -8.46 -8.98
CA SER A 85 28.94 -9.19 -8.92
C SER A 85 30.02 -8.39 -8.21
N CYS A 86 30.92 -9.12 -7.55
CA CYS A 86 31.99 -8.56 -6.75
C CYS A 86 33.34 -9.07 -7.27
N VAL A 87 34.30 -8.15 -7.37
CA VAL A 87 35.68 -8.42 -7.82
C VAL A 87 36.71 -8.05 -6.75
N SER A 88 36.25 -7.67 -5.56
CA SER A 88 37.07 -7.32 -4.40
C SER A 88 37.13 -8.46 -3.40
N ASN A 89 38.24 -8.63 -2.69
CA ASN A 89 38.36 -9.57 -1.59
C ASN A 89 38.75 -8.82 -0.30
N PRO A 90 37.93 -8.86 0.77
CA PRO A 90 36.59 -9.48 0.84
C PRO A 90 35.54 -8.72 0.00
N CYS A 91 34.37 -9.32 -0.23
CA CYS A 91 33.21 -8.62 -0.79
C CYS A 91 32.48 -7.81 0.27
N ALA A 92 32.06 -6.59 -0.07
CA ALA A 92 31.26 -5.78 0.84
C ALA A 92 29.84 -6.33 0.93
N GLN A 93 29.22 -6.23 2.10
CA GLN A 93 27.78 -6.43 2.23
C GLN A 93 27.06 -5.14 1.86
N MET A 94 26.04 -5.22 1.02
CA MET A 94 25.22 -4.07 0.65
C MET A 94 24.12 -3.87 1.71
N GLN A 95 23.93 -2.61 2.10
CA GLN A 95 22.85 -2.16 2.96
C GLN A 95 21.97 -1.27 2.09
N LEU A 96 20.81 -1.77 1.69
CA LEU A 96 19.95 -1.16 0.66
C LEU A 96 18.61 -0.72 1.30
N PRO A 97 18.51 0.52 1.81
CA PRO A 97 17.30 1.03 2.42
C PRO A 97 16.23 1.29 1.36
N LEU A 98 15.03 0.78 1.61
CA LEU A 98 13.85 1.06 0.81
C LEU A 98 12.93 1.97 1.62
N ARG A 99 12.57 3.11 1.06
CA ARG A 99 11.66 4.07 1.68
C ARG A 99 10.39 4.21 0.87
N PHE A 100 9.28 4.39 1.57
CA PHE A 100 8.03 4.79 0.99
C PHE A 100 7.83 6.29 1.20
N TYR A 101 7.40 6.96 0.14
CA TYR A 101 7.07 8.38 0.13
C TYR A 101 5.59 8.52 -0.20
N LEU A 102 4.82 9.15 0.68
CA LEU A 102 3.37 9.31 0.52
C LEU A 102 3.07 10.33 -0.58
N ASP A 103 2.05 10.07 -1.41
CA ASP A 103 1.55 11.10 -2.34
C ASP A 103 0.65 12.09 -1.60
N SER A 104 1.25 13.12 -0.99
CA SER A 104 0.54 14.15 -0.22
C SER A 104 -0.32 15.10 -1.07
N ALA A 105 -0.15 15.08 -2.39
CA ALA A 105 -0.99 15.83 -3.32
C ALA A 105 -2.35 15.16 -3.55
N ILE A 106 -2.45 13.86 -3.31
CA ILE A 106 -3.70 13.08 -3.44
C ILE A 106 -4.26 12.68 -2.07
N LEU A 107 -3.37 12.34 -1.13
CA LEU A 107 -3.72 11.83 0.19
C LEU A 107 -3.38 12.83 1.29
N GLU A 108 -4.28 12.99 2.25
CA GLU A 108 -4.07 13.84 3.43
C GLU A 108 -4.23 13.00 4.70
N ALA A 109 -3.21 12.94 5.55
CA ALA A 109 -3.29 12.20 6.80
C ALA A 109 -4.37 12.79 7.71
N THR A 110 -5.20 11.92 8.30
CA THR A 110 -6.18 12.32 9.32
C THR A 110 -5.71 11.90 10.70
N SER A 111 -6.39 12.40 11.74
CA SER A 111 -6.21 11.92 13.12
C SER A 111 -6.92 10.57 13.37
N MET A 112 -7.71 10.07 12.41
CA MET A 112 -8.48 8.84 12.55
C MET A 112 -7.62 7.59 12.30
N ARG A 113 -7.99 6.51 12.99
CA ARG A 113 -7.36 5.19 12.87
C ARG A 113 -8.39 4.15 12.46
N SER A 114 -7.97 3.22 11.61
CA SER A 114 -8.79 2.05 11.28
C SER A 114 -8.82 1.06 12.45
N ALA A 115 -9.70 0.06 12.38
CA ALA A 115 -9.77 -1.01 13.40
C ALA A 115 -8.43 -1.76 13.59
N ASP A 116 -7.57 -1.81 12.56
CA ASP A 116 -6.22 -2.39 12.62
C ASP A 116 -5.15 -1.34 13.01
N ASN A 117 -5.58 -0.22 13.60
CA ASN A 117 -4.74 0.91 14.02
C ASN A 117 -3.91 1.57 12.89
N GLN A 118 -4.32 1.41 11.63
CA GLN A 118 -3.64 2.07 10.51
C GLN A 118 -4.11 3.51 10.38
N VAL A 119 -3.23 4.41 9.93
CA VAL A 119 -3.62 5.79 9.58
C VAL A 119 -4.69 5.73 8.49
N ILE A 120 -5.77 6.51 8.66
CA ILE A 120 -6.72 6.78 7.60
C ILE A 120 -6.30 8.07 6.91
N PHE A 121 -6.07 8.01 5.61
CA PHE A 121 -5.78 9.16 4.76
C PHE A 121 -7.03 9.58 4.02
N LYS A 122 -7.43 10.85 4.15
CA LYS A 122 -8.49 11.46 3.36
C LYS A 122 -8.05 11.56 1.90
N ILE A 123 -8.93 11.16 0.99
CA ILE A 123 -8.71 11.31 -0.46
C ILE A 123 -9.11 12.73 -0.84
N ARG A 124 -8.17 13.56 -1.29
CA ARG A 124 -8.45 15.00 -1.51
C ARG A 124 -9.53 15.27 -2.56
N GLN A 125 -9.58 14.46 -3.63
CA GLN A 125 -10.58 14.60 -4.69
C GLN A 125 -11.98 14.11 -4.26
N HIS A 126 -12.04 13.25 -3.24
CA HIS A 126 -13.27 12.70 -2.66
C HIS A 126 -13.19 12.81 -1.14
N PRO A 127 -13.33 14.02 -0.56
CA PRO A 127 -13.11 14.28 0.87
C PRO A 127 -14.01 13.47 1.81
N GLU A 128 -15.13 12.97 1.30
CA GLU A 128 -16.04 12.04 1.96
C GLU A 128 -15.43 10.64 2.17
N LEU A 129 -14.36 10.30 1.46
CA LEU A 129 -13.66 9.02 1.53
C LEU A 129 -12.27 9.13 2.18
N GLY A 130 -11.96 8.09 2.91
CA GLY A 130 -10.64 7.79 3.43
C GLY A 130 -10.13 6.46 2.89
N VAL A 131 -8.82 6.30 2.89
CA VAL A 131 -8.14 5.05 2.61
C VAL A 131 -7.15 4.76 3.73
N SER A 132 -7.13 3.53 4.23
CA SER A 132 -5.99 3.02 4.99
C SER A 132 -5.35 1.90 4.20
N PHE A 133 -4.03 1.84 4.11
CA PHE A 133 -3.34 0.81 3.33
C PHE A 133 -2.13 0.26 4.07
N GLN A 134 -1.73 -0.94 3.68
CA GLN A 134 -0.49 -1.58 4.11
C GLN A 134 0.27 -2.09 2.91
N LEU A 135 1.59 -1.95 2.99
CA LEU A 135 2.53 -2.55 2.05
C LEU A 135 2.95 -3.91 2.58
N GLY A 136 2.83 -4.91 1.73
CA GLY A 136 3.39 -6.24 1.94
C GLY A 136 4.73 -6.34 1.24
N MET A 137 5.69 -7.01 1.86
CA MET A 137 7.00 -7.27 1.28
C MET A 137 7.21 -8.77 1.17
N LYS A 138 7.69 -9.24 0.02
CA LYS A 138 8.04 -10.63 -0.22
C LYS A 138 9.45 -10.71 -0.81
N LYS A 139 10.33 -11.45 -0.13
CA LYS A 139 11.71 -11.70 -0.56
C LYS A 139 11.81 -13.15 -1.10
N GLY A 140 12.06 -13.30 -2.39
CA GLY A 140 12.12 -14.62 -3.04
C GLY A 140 10.87 -15.47 -2.76
N ILE A 141 11.08 -16.65 -2.14
CA ILE A 141 10.02 -17.62 -1.81
C ILE A 141 9.37 -17.39 -0.46
N GLU A 142 9.81 -16.39 0.32
CA GLU A 142 9.27 -16.11 1.65
C GLU A 142 7.79 -15.68 1.59
N ASP A 143 7.10 -15.81 2.72
CA ASP A 143 5.75 -15.29 2.90
C ASP A 143 5.73 -13.76 2.88
N VAL A 144 4.55 -13.22 2.55
CA VAL A 144 4.35 -11.77 2.52
C VAL A 144 4.36 -11.22 3.95
N LYS A 145 5.37 -10.42 4.27
CA LYS A 145 5.43 -9.67 5.51
C LYS A 145 4.67 -8.35 5.34
N TRP A 146 3.52 -8.24 5.99
CA TRP A 146 2.74 -6.98 6.02
C TRP A 146 3.40 -5.96 6.96
N LEU A 147 3.68 -4.78 6.42
CA LEU A 147 4.28 -3.67 7.14
C LEU A 147 3.19 -2.81 7.76
N SER A 148 3.35 -2.48 9.05
CA SER A 148 2.44 -1.57 9.73
C SER A 148 2.76 -0.13 9.34
N ASN A 149 1.78 0.58 8.80
CA ASN A 149 1.90 2.01 8.50
C ASN A 149 1.26 2.82 9.63
N LEU A 150 2.05 3.02 10.70
CA LEU A 150 1.61 3.80 11.86
C LEU A 150 1.93 5.29 11.72
N GLN A 151 2.83 5.64 10.79
CA GLN A 151 3.31 6.99 10.54
C GLN A 151 2.39 7.71 9.56
N GLN A 152 2.25 9.03 9.73
CA GLN A 152 1.40 9.88 8.89
C GLN A 152 2.16 10.45 7.68
N GLU A 153 3.42 10.05 7.52
CA GLU A 153 4.40 10.62 6.59
C GLU A 153 5.26 9.53 5.95
N ASP A 154 6.30 9.95 5.23
CA ASP A 154 7.27 9.06 4.59
C ASP A 154 7.96 8.16 5.63
N PHE A 155 8.18 6.89 5.29
CA PHE A 155 8.72 5.92 6.23
C PHE A 155 9.71 4.93 5.60
N LEU A 156 10.62 4.43 6.43
CA LEU A 156 11.53 3.35 6.06
C LEU A 156 10.73 2.03 6.01
N LEU A 157 10.69 1.39 4.85
CA LEU A 157 10.05 0.08 4.70
C LEU A 157 10.91 -1.02 5.30
N THR A 158 12.18 -1.04 4.88
CA THR A 158 13.17 -2.02 5.32
C THR A 158 14.56 -1.56 4.90
N THR A 159 15.59 -2.21 5.44
CA THR A 159 16.94 -2.17 4.87
C THR A 159 17.32 -3.59 4.47
N LEU A 160 17.50 -3.81 3.16
CA LEU A 160 17.93 -5.10 2.66
C LEU A 160 19.41 -5.28 2.88
N GLN A 161 19.76 -6.36 3.56
CA GLN A 161 21.13 -6.82 3.71
C GLN A 161 21.37 -7.92 2.69
N ILE A 162 22.10 -7.60 1.63
CA ILE A 162 22.38 -8.54 0.53
C ILE A 162 23.87 -8.56 0.21
N TYR A 163 24.37 -9.72 -0.18
CA TYR A 163 25.71 -9.90 -0.70
C TYR A 163 25.70 -9.90 -2.23
N PHE A 164 26.87 -9.66 -2.83
CA PHE A 164 27.03 -9.80 -4.28
C PHE A 164 26.85 -11.27 -4.67
N GLY A 165 26.17 -11.51 -5.79
CA GLY A 165 25.78 -12.84 -6.25
C GLY A 165 24.44 -13.33 -5.68
N ASP A 166 23.85 -12.63 -4.70
CA ASP A 166 22.53 -12.97 -4.19
C ASP A 166 21.47 -12.78 -5.29
N ALA A 167 20.81 -13.85 -5.70
CA ALA A 167 19.62 -13.81 -6.57
C ALA A 167 18.36 -13.47 -5.76
N ALA A 168 18.45 -12.49 -4.86
CA ALA A 168 17.34 -12.09 -4.01
C ALA A 168 16.47 -11.07 -4.77
N ASP A 169 15.29 -11.49 -5.21
CA ASP A 169 14.27 -10.57 -5.70
C ASP A 169 13.39 -10.12 -4.53
N ILE A 170 13.08 -8.83 -4.49
CA ILE A 170 12.05 -8.29 -3.61
C ILE A 170 10.86 -7.85 -4.45
N SER A 171 9.67 -8.24 -4.00
CA SER A 171 8.40 -7.78 -4.55
C SER A 171 7.51 -7.22 -3.45
N PHE A 172 6.63 -6.31 -3.83
CA PHE A 172 5.69 -5.64 -2.94
C PHE A 172 4.26 -6.04 -3.29
N LYS A 173 3.41 -5.99 -2.27
CA LYS A 173 1.96 -6.08 -2.39
C LYS A 173 1.32 -4.91 -1.69
N VAL A 174 0.06 -4.62 -2.02
CA VAL A 174 -0.74 -3.62 -1.34
C VAL A 174 -2.04 -4.26 -0.90
N ARG A 175 -2.49 -3.93 0.30
CA ARG A 175 -3.88 -4.10 0.69
C ARG A 175 -4.42 -2.80 1.23
N ALA A 176 -5.69 -2.55 1.01
CA ALA A 176 -6.32 -1.30 1.43
C ALA A 176 -7.71 -1.55 2.02
N LYS A 177 -8.18 -0.59 2.80
CA LYS A 177 -9.57 -0.45 3.24
C LYS A 177 -10.03 0.95 2.88
N LEU A 178 -11.27 1.06 2.44
CA LEU A 178 -11.93 2.34 2.22
C LEU A 178 -12.81 2.67 3.42
N HIS A 179 -12.84 3.96 3.77
CA HIS A 179 -13.52 4.47 4.94
C HIS A 179 -14.44 5.61 4.55
N LEU A 180 -15.61 5.67 5.17
CA LEU A 180 -16.50 6.82 5.04
C LEU A 180 -16.11 7.87 6.09
N LEU A 181 -15.68 9.05 5.67
CA LEU A 181 -15.30 10.14 6.57
C LEU A 181 -16.45 11.13 6.79
N LYS A 182 -17.32 11.28 5.80
CA LYS A 182 -18.49 12.15 5.86
C LYS A 182 -19.71 11.41 5.32
N LEU A 183 -20.84 11.56 5.99
CA LEU A 183 -22.10 10.97 5.53
C LEU A 183 -22.48 11.52 4.16
N PRO A 184 -22.93 10.65 3.23
CA PRO A 184 -23.40 11.09 1.94
C PRO A 184 -24.73 11.83 2.09
N THR A 185 -24.86 12.93 1.36
CA THR A 185 -26.07 13.77 1.33
C THR A 185 -27.00 13.43 0.17
N GLU A 186 -26.54 12.63 -0.78
CA GLU A 186 -27.29 12.22 -1.97
C GLU A 186 -26.86 10.80 -2.36
N ASN A 187 -27.66 10.12 -3.19
CA ASN A 187 -27.28 8.85 -3.77
C ASN A 187 -26.36 9.08 -4.96
N THR A 188 -25.11 8.64 -4.90
CA THR A 188 -24.12 8.85 -5.97
C THR A 188 -23.26 7.62 -6.19
N GLU A 189 -22.79 7.43 -7.42
CA GLU A 189 -21.81 6.40 -7.78
C GLU A 189 -20.47 7.05 -8.10
N LEU A 190 -19.39 6.53 -7.51
CA LEU A 190 -18.04 6.79 -7.95
C LEU A 190 -17.54 5.58 -8.74
N PRO A 191 -17.11 5.79 -10.00
CA PRO A 191 -16.48 4.73 -10.76
C PRO A 191 -15.16 4.31 -10.11
N THR A 192 -14.62 3.18 -10.57
CA THR A 192 -13.27 2.75 -10.21
C THR A 192 -12.26 3.87 -10.47
N MET A 193 -11.51 4.25 -9.43
CA MET A 193 -10.45 5.24 -9.50
C MET A 193 -9.07 4.58 -9.41
N LYS A 194 -8.08 5.22 -10.06
CA LYS A 194 -6.66 4.90 -9.87
C LYS A 194 -6.10 5.86 -8.83
N LEU A 195 -6.04 5.39 -7.59
CA LEU A 195 -5.55 6.16 -6.46
C LEU A 195 -4.04 5.96 -6.34
N ASN A 196 -3.24 7.02 -6.55
CA ASN A 196 -1.81 6.98 -6.25
C ASN A 196 -1.64 7.06 -4.73
N LEU A 197 -1.02 6.04 -4.15
CA LEU A 197 -0.74 6.00 -2.71
C LEU A 197 0.59 6.69 -2.41
N GLY A 198 1.54 6.63 -3.34
CA GLY A 198 2.90 7.11 -3.14
C GLY A 198 3.89 6.38 -4.01
N GLN A 199 5.16 6.40 -3.60
CA GLN A 199 6.24 5.77 -4.32
C GLN A 199 7.24 5.10 -3.38
N ILE A 200 7.76 3.96 -3.79
CA ILE A 200 8.88 3.28 -3.16
C ILE A 200 10.16 3.72 -3.87
N LYS A 201 11.18 4.09 -3.10
CA LYS A 201 12.49 4.44 -3.64
C LYS A 201 13.58 3.69 -2.90
N LEU A 202 14.48 3.09 -3.67
CA LEU A 202 15.71 2.51 -3.15
C LEU A 202 16.72 3.64 -2.91
N GLN A 203 17.17 3.80 -1.67
CA GLN A 203 18.21 4.77 -1.35
C GLN A 203 19.55 4.32 -1.93
N SER A 204 20.33 5.29 -2.41
CA SER A 204 21.64 4.99 -2.96
C SER A 204 22.56 4.45 -1.88
N TRP A 205 23.26 3.38 -2.20
CA TRP A 205 24.30 2.79 -1.37
C TRP A 205 25.63 2.84 -2.12
N GLY A 206 26.71 3.02 -1.38
CA GLY A 206 28.03 3.00 -1.98
C GLY A 206 29.13 2.77 -0.95
N ILE A 207 30.21 2.17 -1.42
CA ILE A 207 31.43 2.02 -0.66
C ILE A 207 32.63 2.34 -1.55
N ASN A 208 33.66 2.95 -0.96
CA ASN A 208 34.84 3.42 -1.68
C ASN A 208 36.04 2.53 -1.39
N ASN A 209 36.86 2.31 -2.41
CA ASN A 209 38.18 1.67 -2.30
C ASN A 209 38.16 0.38 -1.46
N TRP A 210 37.16 -0.47 -1.69
CA TRP A 210 36.91 -1.64 -0.88
C TRP A 210 37.81 -2.82 -1.26
N GLY A 211 38.27 -3.54 -0.24
CA GLY A 211 39.13 -4.72 -0.37
C GLY A 211 40.52 -4.41 -0.92
N ARG A 212 41.31 -5.47 -1.17
CA ARG A 212 42.70 -5.34 -1.65
C ARG A 212 42.83 -4.66 -3.01
N THR A 213 41.83 -4.82 -3.86
CA THR A 213 41.79 -4.25 -5.23
C THR A 213 41.27 -2.82 -5.28
N LYS A 214 40.93 -2.22 -4.13
CA LYS A 214 40.46 -0.84 -3.99
C LYS A 214 39.34 -0.47 -4.97
N VAL A 215 38.36 -1.36 -5.14
CA VAL A 215 37.21 -1.14 -6.03
C VAL A 215 36.11 -0.40 -5.28
N SER A 216 35.53 0.61 -5.91
CA SER A 216 34.36 1.30 -5.37
C SER A 216 33.08 0.72 -5.96
N TYR A 217 32.05 0.54 -5.14
CA TYR A 217 30.75 0.04 -5.57
C TYR A 217 29.69 1.10 -5.33
N ARG A 218 28.70 1.16 -6.23
CA ARG A 218 27.52 2.01 -6.16
C ARG A 218 26.28 1.22 -6.56
N VAL A 219 25.22 1.38 -5.80
CA VAL A 219 23.87 0.91 -6.14
C VAL A 219 22.95 2.10 -5.99
N GLN A 220 22.21 2.44 -7.04
CA GLN A 220 21.37 3.63 -7.05
C GLN A 220 20.09 3.39 -7.83
N ASP A 221 19.04 4.10 -7.44
CA ASP A 221 17.77 4.16 -8.14
C ASP A 221 17.51 5.61 -8.52
N VAL A 222 17.58 5.88 -9.83
CA VAL A 222 17.36 7.21 -10.40
C VAL A 222 15.89 7.46 -10.74
N GLY A 223 15.04 6.43 -10.60
CA GLY A 223 13.60 6.56 -10.73
C GLY A 223 12.88 6.33 -9.40
N SER A 224 11.75 5.65 -9.50
CA SER A 224 10.94 5.19 -8.37
C SER A 224 10.05 4.03 -8.79
N LEU A 225 9.42 3.38 -7.82
CA LEU A 225 8.33 2.45 -8.03
C LEU A 225 7.05 3.07 -7.46
N ASN A 226 6.20 3.62 -8.33
CA ASN A 226 4.92 4.19 -7.95
C ASN A 226 3.97 3.10 -7.47
N VAL A 227 3.18 3.40 -6.45
CA VAL A 227 2.23 2.47 -5.83
C VAL A 227 0.82 3.00 -6.06
N GLN A 228 0.07 2.30 -6.90
CA GLN A 228 -1.31 2.66 -7.22
C GLN A 228 -2.28 1.59 -6.75
N LEU A 229 -3.40 2.03 -6.20
CA LEU A 229 -4.58 1.22 -5.91
C LEU A 229 -5.65 1.53 -6.95
N LYS A 230 -6.07 0.51 -7.71
CA LYS A 230 -7.29 0.59 -8.52
C LYS A 230 -8.45 0.10 -7.66
N THR A 231 -9.32 1.03 -7.26
CA THR A 231 -10.40 0.75 -6.30
C THR A 231 -11.55 -0.04 -6.91
N PRO A 232 -12.39 -0.70 -6.10
CA PRO A 232 -13.70 -1.10 -6.55
C PRO A 232 -14.57 0.13 -6.88
N LYS A 233 -15.73 -0.10 -7.51
CA LYS A 233 -16.77 0.93 -7.62
C LYS A 233 -17.30 1.27 -6.24
N ILE A 234 -17.72 2.51 -6.02
CA ILE A 234 -18.23 2.96 -4.72
C ILE A 234 -19.60 3.57 -4.91
N TYR A 235 -20.57 3.12 -4.13
CA TYR A 235 -21.91 3.67 -4.09
C TYR A 235 -22.16 4.35 -2.77
N PHE A 236 -22.60 5.58 -2.81
CA PHE A 236 -23.12 6.30 -1.67
C PHE A 236 -24.64 6.23 -1.68
N ILE A 237 -25.23 5.85 -0.55
CA ILE A 237 -26.67 5.86 -0.35
C ILE A 237 -27.00 6.72 0.87
N GLN A 238 -27.75 7.78 0.63
CA GLN A 238 -28.25 8.69 1.66
C GLN A 238 -29.32 8.04 2.54
N GLN A 239 -30.21 7.24 1.95
CA GLN A 239 -31.42 6.76 2.63
C GLN A 239 -31.15 5.62 3.62
N GLN A 240 -31.72 5.76 4.82
CA GLN A 240 -31.98 4.62 5.71
C GLN A 240 -33.02 3.72 5.03
N ARG A 241 -32.83 2.39 5.06
CA ARG A 241 -33.92 1.46 4.74
C ARG A 241 -35.07 1.76 5.70
N GLN A 242 -36.10 2.45 5.24
CA GLN A 242 -37.35 2.56 5.97
C GLN A 242 -38.03 1.20 5.83
N CYS A 243 -37.98 0.39 6.89
CA CYS A 243 -38.89 -0.74 7.01
C CYS A 243 -40.29 -0.15 7.17
N ILE A 244 -41.05 -0.08 6.08
CA ILE A 244 -42.46 0.26 6.14
C ILE A 244 -43.17 -0.97 6.74
N LEU A 245 -43.49 -0.88 8.03
CA LEU A 245 -44.44 -1.80 8.64
C LEU A 245 -45.78 -1.54 7.96
N ASN A 246 -46.21 -2.46 7.10
CA ASN A 246 -47.50 -2.36 6.44
C ASN A 246 -48.59 -2.43 7.52
N SER A 247 -49.21 -1.28 7.80
CA SER A 247 -50.09 -1.06 8.96
C SER A 247 -51.39 -1.88 8.95
N THR A 248 -51.60 -2.71 7.92
CA THR A 248 -52.67 -3.69 7.83
C THR A 248 -52.53 -4.84 8.84
N TYR A 249 -51.32 -5.10 9.35
CA TYR A 249 -51.09 -6.16 10.34
C TYR A 249 -50.93 -5.57 11.74
N LYS A 250 -52.01 -5.59 12.53
CA LYS A 250 -51.97 -5.30 13.97
C LYS A 250 -51.65 -6.57 14.74
N LYS A 251 -50.77 -6.47 15.75
CA LYS A 251 -50.44 -7.55 16.72
C LYS A 251 -49.75 -8.78 16.11
N ILE A 252 -48.62 -8.62 15.42
CA ILE A 252 -47.74 -9.75 15.10
C ILE A 252 -46.96 -10.12 16.38
N PRO A 253 -47.19 -11.28 17.00
CA PRO A 253 -46.36 -11.73 18.12
C PRO A 253 -44.95 -12.02 17.60
N VAL A 254 -43.97 -11.30 18.12
CA VAL A 254 -42.56 -11.54 17.82
C VAL A 254 -41.97 -12.32 18.98
N THR A 255 -41.59 -13.58 18.74
CA THR A 255 -40.91 -14.39 19.74
C THR A 255 -39.48 -13.89 19.87
N LEU A 256 -39.19 -13.16 20.94
CA LEU A 256 -37.81 -12.80 21.28
C LEU A 256 -37.07 -14.08 21.68
N LYS A 257 -36.03 -14.44 20.92
CA LYS A 257 -35.06 -15.44 21.40
C LYS A 257 -34.29 -14.81 22.55
N SER A 258 -34.33 -15.45 23.73
CA SER A 258 -33.48 -15.05 24.85
C SER A 258 -32.02 -15.18 24.44
N VAL A 259 -31.24 -14.14 24.75
CA VAL A 259 -29.78 -14.15 24.68
C VAL A 259 -29.24 -14.96 25.86
#